data_AF-A0A2V2YUX2-F1
#
_entry.id   AF-A0A2V2YUX2-F1
#
_cell.length_a   1.000
_cell.length_b   1.000
_cell.length_c   1.000
_cell.angle_alpha   90.00
_cell.angle_beta   90.00
_cell.angle_gamma   90.00
#
_symmetry.space_group_name_H-M   'P 1'
#
loop_
_entity.id
_entity.type
_entity.pdbx_description
1 polymer ?
#
loop_
_entity_poly.entity_id
_entity_poly.type
_entity_poly.pdbx_seq_one_letter_code
_entity_poly.pdbx_strand_id
1 'polypeptide(L)'
;MSVELLQDLQHEVRRLFIAGSALAQGDVRLAKLQPQLKKLGEAAPVFNRIAEASDAVLNASREDSAVKLLELSKLLSAVLHTQGKTETAGDRQPIPSLGIALSTDVPYRRLKPLLEQLTTKGQGRLEQLRHSILDNSYLDLRAMPVMCSALDETYPEIADLIAETIATGYGQKAVSVLQEQINLQGGKGDVRRLKLLHRLIGDSAEELVLDAAVNGAVDIKVAAIEMLSKRPQHEMLLLELSRDKRKEVRQAALDTLASIGTKEALDRLQEALSSKDRELAIEPIRRANSTALLGRIIAQAERSFDQFAAAEGKERSKLAEQLHAELLCLHGSGSELIGAGPSWKRHVTVSPASVHIAEDVIALLRRMLTTPGFFASETEVLQENAAELLLSLNTEEANRFLLSLDAVMNTCMAGYLFRAGYRLLTPTELFDRFSGVLANPSSIASKEIIRAVSLITQEQLSAVEEDEDLIVPANSWDSRWVHTWVQADSLELVLLFTQTEDAQVTTYLTSKLTKNARLHDSSIQRILITLFRIRYTDAPQLLFQLMEARSFYYMDAPLRKLIASVPRSYIPRLRAIAEKHPYNANELTALADAMEAAPAEIIEESGTA
;
A
#
# COMPACT_ATOMS: atom_id res chain seq x y z
N MET A 1 7.09 61.65 35.49
CA MET A 1 5.93 62.50 35.85
C MET A 1 4.86 61.63 36.49
N SER A 2 4.16 62.13 37.50
CA SER A 2 3.32 61.40 38.47
C SER A 2 2.06 60.77 37.87
N VAL A 3 2.23 59.74 37.04
CA VAL A 3 1.12 58.93 36.52
C VAL A 3 0.38 58.24 37.66
N GLU A 4 1.10 57.78 38.69
CA GLU A 4 0.52 57.09 39.86
C GLU A 4 -0.52 57.95 40.59
N LEU A 5 -0.21 59.22 40.91
CA LEU A 5 -1.19 60.09 41.58
C LEU A 5 -2.43 60.38 40.72
N LEU A 6 -2.28 60.47 39.40
CA LEU A 6 -3.42 60.61 38.49
C LEU A 6 -4.24 59.31 38.38
N GLN A 7 -3.58 58.15 38.46
CA GLN A 7 -4.25 56.84 38.53
C GLN A 7 -5.02 56.69 39.85
N ASP A 8 -4.42 57.07 40.99
CA ASP A 8 -5.08 57.08 42.29
C ASP A 8 -6.31 57.99 42.28
N LEU A 9 -6.17 59.20 41.71
CA LEU A 9 -7.30 60.10 41.52
C LEU A 9 -8.36 59.48 40.60
N GLN A 10 -7.96 58.79 39.53
CA GLN A 10 -8.89 58.13 38.62
C GLN A 10 -9.65 57.00 39.32
N HIS A 11 -8.99 56.26 40.21
CA HIS A 11 -9.62 55.23 41.04
C HIS A 11 -10.66 55.85 41.98
N GLU A 12 -10.33 56.95 42.66
CA GLU A 12 -11.26 57.61 43.57
C GLU A 12 -12.44 58.27 42.83
N VAL A 13 -12.20 58.88 41.67
CA VAL A 13 -13.27 59.41 40.80
C VAL A 13 -14.20 58.30 40.32
N ARG A 14 -13.66 57.16 39.86
CA ARG A 14 -14.46 55.99 39.47
C ARG A 14 -15.26 55.44 40.64
N ARG A 15 -14.67 55.37 41.84
CA ARG A 15 -15.38 54.94 43.05
C ARG A 15 -16.58 55.85 43.31
N LEU A 16 -16.42 57.17 43.22
CA LEU A 16 -17.52 58.11 43.45
C LEU A 16 -18.62 58.02 42.38
N PHE A 17 -18.29 57.70 41.12
CA PHE A 17 -19.31 57.39 40.11
C PHE A 17 -20.12 56.15 40.45
N ILE A 18 -19.48 55.12 40.99
CA ILE A 18 -20.13 53.86 41.37
C ILE A 18 -20.96 54.04 42.64
N ALA A 19 -20.41 54.70 43.65
CA ALA A 19 -21.04 54.90 44.96
C ALA A 19 -22.15 55.97 44.93
N GLY A 20 -22.12 56.87 43.93
CA GLY A 20 -23.04 57.99 43.78
C GLY A 20 -22.41 59.32 44.17
N SER A 21 -22.55 60.32 43.31
CA SER A 21 -21.92 61.64 43.49
C SER A 21 -22.38 62.39 44.75
N ALA A 22 -23.56 62.07 45.30
CA ALA A 22 -24.06 62.64 46.55
C ALA A 22 -23.13 62.38 47.76
N LEU A 23 -22.24 61.37 47.68
CA LEU A 23 -21.26 61.05 48.72
C LEU A 23 -19.91 61.77 48.54
N ALA A 24 -19.77 62.61 47.52
CA ALA A 24 -18.52 63.29 47.21
C ALA A 24 -18.20 64.44 48.18
N GLN A 25 -19.22 65.06 48.77
CA GLN A 25 -19.04 66.17 49.72
C GLN A 25 -18.29 65.66 50.96
N GLY A 26 -17.11 66.23 51.23
CA GLY A 26 -16.25 65.82 52.34
C GLY A 26 -15.65 64.41 52.22
N ASP A 27 -15.60 63.82 51.02
CA ASP A 27 -15.04 62.48 50.84
C ASP A 27 -13.58 62.41 51.31
N VAL A 28 -13.34 61.56 52.32
CA VAL A 28 -12.05 61.49 53.02
C VAL A 28 -10.91 61.02 52.11
N ARG A 29 -11.19 60.19 51.11
CA ARG A 29 -10.15 59.63 50.23
C ARG A 29 -9.73 60.63 49.17
N LEU A 30 -10.70 61.31 48.56
CA LEU A 30 -10.45 62.40 47.63
C LEU A 30 -9.76 63.58 48.34
N ALA A 31 -10.17 63.90 49.57
CA ALA A 31 -9.53 64.94 50.39
C ALA A 31 -8.06 64.62 50.73
N LYS A 32 -7.70 63.34 50.91
CA LYS A 32 -6.30 62.94 51.15
C LYS A 32 -5.38 63.18 49.96
N LEU A 33 -5.89 63.14 48.73
CA LEU A 33 -5.12 63.40 47.52
C LEU A 33 -4.89 64.91 47.31
N GLN A 34 -5.73 65.76 47.91
CA GLN A 34 -5.77 67.19 47.68
C GLN A 34 -4.44 67.94 47.94
N PRO A 35 -3.69 67.69 49.02
CA PRO A 35 -2.41 68.37 49.24
C PRO A 35 -1.36 68.03 48.18
N GLN A 36 -1.33 66.77 47.72
CA GLN A 36 -0.40 66.34 46.68
C GLN A 36 -0.77 66.90 45.31
N LEU A 37 -2.07 66.97 45.01
CA LEU A 37 -2.57 67.61 43.79
C LEU A 37 -2.25 69.11 43.75
N LYS A 38 -2.43 69.83 44.87
CA LYS A 38 -2.05 71.26 44.98
C LYS A 38 -0.55 71.47 44.78
N LYS A 39 0.28 70.63 45.40
CA LYS A 39 1.74 70.67 45.23
C LYS A 39 2.17 70.45 43.77
N LEU A 40 1.53 69.52 43.05
CA LEU A 40 1.77 69.37 41.61
C LEU A 40 1.24 70.56 40.79
N GLY A 41 0.16 71.19 41.27
CA GLY A 41 -0.40 72.40 40.68
C GLY A 41 0.55 73.59 40.70
N GLU A 42 1.41 73.71 41.71
CA GLU A 42 2.48 74.73 41.76
C GLU A 42 3.47 74.57 40.59
N ALA A 43 3.69 73.33 40.12
CA ALA A 43 4.63 73.02 39.05
C ALA A 43 4.01 73.06 37.64
N ALA A 44 2.70 72.78 37.49
CA ALA A 44 2.04 72.89 36.20
C ALA A 44 0.56 73.31 36.29
N PRO A 45 0.09 74.22 35.40
CA PRO A 45 -1.28 74.73 35.41
C PRO A 45 -2.36 73.64 35.26
N VAL A 46 -2.07 72.55 34.55
CA VAL A 46 -3.03 71.46 34.34
C VAL A 46 -3.31 70.69 35.63
N PHE A 47 -2.30 70.48 36.47
CA PHE A 47 -2.49 69.85 37.79
C PHE A 47 -3.19 70.80 38.76
N ASN A 48 -2.98 72.11 38.64
CA ASN A 48 -3.70 73.08 39.44
C ASN A 48 -5.20 73.05 39.13
N ARG A 49 -5.58 72.98 37.84
CA ARG A 49 -6.98 72.80 37.43
C ARG A 49 -7.59 71.50 37.94
N ILE A 50 -6.81 70.41 37.98
CA ILE A 50 -7.26 69.13 38.56
C ILE A 50 -7.47 69.27 40.07
N ALA A 51 -6.55 69.94 40.78
CA ALA A 51 -6.66 70.19 42.21
C ALA A 51 -7.91 71.05 42.52
N GLU A 52 -8.15 72.11 41.75
CA GLU A 52 -9.33 72.97 41.87
C GLU A 52 -10.62 72.20 41.58
N ALA A 53 -10.66 71.37 40.53
CA ALA A 53 -11.82 70.54 40.21
C ALA A 53 -12.08 69.47 41.30
N SER A 54 -11.02 68.91 41.88
CA SER A 54 -11.12 68.00 43.04
C SER A 54 -11.65 68.70 44.29
N ASP A 55 -11.20 69.94 44.57
CA ASP A 55 -11.72 70.77 45.66
C ASP A 55 -13.21 71.10 45.46
N ALA A 56 -13.60 71.42 44.22
CA ALA A 56 -14.98 71.70 43.86
C ALA A 56 -15.89 70.49 44.06
N VAL A 57 -15.40 69.27 43.80
CA VAL A 57 -16.13 68.03 44.09
C VAL A 57 -16.33 67.82 45.58
N LEU A 58 -15.29 68.07 46.39
CA LEU A 58 -15.33 67.92 47.85
C LEU A 58 -16.28 68.91 48.54
N ASN A 59 -16.46 70.09 47.96
CA ASN A 59 -17.25 71.17 48.53
C ASN A 59 -18.62 71.38 47.85
N ALA A 60 -18.94 70.61 46.81
CA ALA A 60 -20.20 70.70 46.09
C ALA A 60 -21.40 70.31 46.97
N SER A 61 -22.52 71.00 46.77
CA SER A 61 -23.82 70.60 47.32
C SER A 61 -24.24 69.23 46.76
N ARG A 62 -25.23 68.59 47.39
CA ARG A 62 -25.79 67.33 46.88
C ARG A 62 -26.38 67.47 45.47
N GLU A 63 -26.85 68.66 45.11
CA GLU A 63 -27.45 68.95 43.80
C GLU A 63 -26.37 69.14 42.72
N ASP A 64 -25.23 69.74 43.07
CA ASP A 64 -24.15 70.07 42.13
C ASP A 64 -23.06 68.99 42.00
N SER A 65 -23.00 68.04 42.94
CA SER A 65 -21.89 67.09 43.05
C SER A 65 -21.74 66.18 41.82
N ALA A 66 -22.84 65.85 41.15
CA ALA A 66 -22.81 65.09 39.90
C ALA A 66 -22.09 65.84 38.77
N VAL A 67 -22.36 67.14 38.64
CA VAL A 67 -21.75 68.00 37.62
C VAL A 67 -20.26 68.17 37.89
N LYS A 68 -19.89 68.46 39.15
CA LYS A 68 -18.49 68.63 39.55
C LYS A 68 -17.66 67.37 39.39
N LEU A 69 -18.23 66.20 39.74
CA LEU A 69 -17.53 64.93 39.57
C LEU A 69 -17.29 64.63 38.07
N LEU A 70 -18.25 64.96 37.22
CA LEU A 70 -18.11 64.82 35.77
C LEU A 70 -17.06 65.77 35.18
N GLU A 71 -17.01 67.02 35.64
CA GLU A 71 -15.98 67.99 35.24
C GLU A 71 -14.57 67.48 35.57
N LEU A 72 -14.36 67.01 36.80
CA LEU A 72 -13.10 66.43 37.25
C LEU A 72 -12.71 65.21 36.40
N SER A 73 -13.65 64.30 36.16
CA SER A 73 -13.43 63.07 35.39
C SER A 73 -13.03 63.33 33.94
N LYS A 74 -13.69 64.29 33.29
CA LYS A 74 -13.38 64.70 31.92
C LYS A 74 -11.96 65.26 31.83
N LEU A 75 -11.61 66.18 32.73
CA LEU A 75 -10.27 66.77 32.75
C LEU A 75 -9.20 65.72 33.01
N LEU A 76 -9.39 64.87 34.02
CA LEU A 76 -8.47 63.80 34.36
C LEU A 76 -8.27 62.81 33.22
N SER A 77 -9.35 62.41 32.55
CA SER A 77 -9.27 61.46 31.43
C SER A 77 -8.51 62.06 30.26
N ALA A 78 -8.73 63.34 29.92
CA ALA A 78 -7.99 64.00 28.86
C ALA A 78 -6.47 64.00 29.15
N VAL A 79 -6.08 64.30 30.38
CA VAL A 79 -4.66 64.27 30.78
C VAL A 79 -4.08 62.87 30.67
N LEU A 80 -4.75 61.85 31.20
CA LEU A 80 -4.26 60.46 31.15
C LEU A 80 -4.07 59.96 29.71
N HIS A 81 -4.96 60.31 28.77
CA HIS A 81 -4.82 59.91 27.36
C HIS A 81 -3.57 60.52 26.70
N THR A 82 -3.19 61.75 27.06
CA THR A 82 -1.96 62.37 26.53
C THR A 82 -0.67 61.76 27.07
N GLN A 83 -0.74 60.97 28.13
CA GLN A 83 0.42 60.35 28.77
C GLN A 83 0.65 58.88 28.34
N GLY A 84 -0.25 58.30 27.52
CA GLY A 84 -0.08 56.96 26.98
C GLY A 84 1.06 56.89 25.96
N LYS A 85 1.97 55.92 26.09
CA LYS A 85 3.01 55.62 25.09
C LYS A 85 2.73 54.27 24.45
N THR A 86 2.71 54.19 23.12
CA THR A 86 2.55 52.96 22.33
C THR A 86 3.84 52.51 21.65
N GLU A 87 4.94 53.23 21.86
CA GLU A 87 6.24 52.94 21.25
C GLU A 87 7.05 51.99 22.14
N THR A 88 7.65 50.97 21.52
CA THR A 88 8.65 50.09 22.11
C THR A 88 10.04 50.62 21.81
N ALA A 89 10.99 50.50 22.74
CA ALA A 89 12.37 50.91 22.50
C ALA A 89 13.04 50.03 21.43
N GLY A 90 13.74 50.64 20.46
CA GLY A 90 14.54 49.96 19.44
C GLY A 90 14.26 50.42 18.01
N ASP A 91 15.18 50.08 17.10
CA ASP A 91 15.05 50.35 15.67
C ASP A 91 14.08 49.37 15.00
N ARG A 92 13.32 49.86 14.02
CA ARG A 92 12.40 49.02 13.22
C ARG A 92 13.22 48.13 12.30
N GLN A 93 13.01 46.81 12.39
CA GLN A 93 13.61 45.85 11.45
C GLN A 93 12.56 45.25 10.52
N PRO A 94 12.91 44.94 9.25
CA PRO A 94 12.02 44.23 8.35
C PRO A 94 11.78 42.81 8.86
N ILE A 95 10.52 42.35 8.76
CA ILE A 95 10.17 40.96 9.08
C ILE A 95 10.50 40.12 7.83
N PRO A 96 11.37 39.09 7.94
CA PRO A 96 11.64 38.19 6.82
C PRO A 96 10.35 37.48 6.41
N SER A 97 10.02 37.54 5.12
CA SER A 97 8.85 36.87 4.54
C SER A 97 9.30 35.79 3.55
N LEU A 98 8.65 34.64 3.61
CA LEU A 98 8.89 33.51 2.70
C LEU A 98 8.20 33.68 1.34
N GLY A 99 7.45 34.78 1.12
CA GLY A 99 6.78 35.04 -0.15
C GLY A 99 5.66 34.04 -0.51
N ILE A 100 5.12 33.31 0.46
CA ILE A 100 4.11 32.27 0.25
C ILE A 100 2.75 32.92 -0.07
N ALA A 101 2.30 32.78 -1.32
CA ALA A 101 0.99 33.24 -1.78
C ALA A 101 -0.06 32.12 -1.64
N LEU A 102 -0.63 31.98 -0.44
CA LEU A 102 -1.79 31.13 -0.15
C LEU A 102 -2.94 31.98 0.38
N SER A 103 -4.18 31.55 0.09
CA SER A 103 -5.38 32.23 0.55
C SER A 103 -5.64 31.97 2.05
N THR A 104 -6.36 32.88 2.69
CA THR A 104 -6.95 32.69 4.03
C THR A 104 -8.47 32.95 4.03
N ASP A 105 -9.10 32.83 2.86
CA ASP A 105 -10.51 33.20 2.63
C ASP A 105 -11.50 32.21 3.26
N VAL A 106 -11.02 31.04 3.70
CA VAL A 106 -11.87 30.04 4.35
C VAL A 106 -12.29 30.55 5.74
N PRO A 107 -13.59 30.67 6.04
CA PRO A 107 -14.03 31.07 7.38
C PRO A 107 -13.53 30.07 8.42
N TYR A 108 -13.05 30.54 9.58
CA TYR A 108 -12.48 29.67 10.60
C TYR A 108 -13.43 28.55 11.04
N ARG A 109 -14.75 28.80 11.06
CA ARG A 109 -15.77 27.77 11.35
C ARG A 109 -15.72 26.58 10.38
N ARG A 110 -15.33 26.80 9.12
CA ARG A 110 -15.16 25.73 8.11
C ARG A 110 -13.76 25.12 8.16
N LEU A 111 -12.75 25.92 8.49
CA LEU A 111 -11.37 25.44 8.60
C LEU A 111 -11.13 24.58 9.85
N LYS A 112 -11.78 24.93 10.97
CA LYS A 112 -11.58 24.28 12.27
C LYS A 112 -11.77 22.75 12.22
N PRO A 113 -12.83 22.18 11.61
CA PRO A 113 -12.97 20.73 11.47
C PRO A 113 -11.76 20.08 10.80
N LEU A 114 -11.24 20.66 9.71
CA LEU A 114 -10.06 20.16 9.01
C LEU A 114 -8.84 20.13 9.95
N LEU A 115 -8.58 21.23 10.67
CA LEU A 115 -7.45 21.30 11.61
C LEU A 115 -7.59 20.26 12.73
N GLU A 116 -8.79 20.04 13.25
CA GLU A 116 -9.07 19.02 14.25
C GLU A 116 -8.82 17.61 13.69
N GLN A 117 -9.23 17.31 12.46
CA GLN A 117 -8.97 15.99 11.85
C GLN A 117 -7.50 15.73 11.56
N LEU A 118 -6.71 16.78 11.28
CA LEU A 118 -5.27 16.64 11.06
C LEU A 118 -4.49 16.50 12.38
N THR A 119 -5.03 16.97 13.51
CA THR A 119 -4.32 16.98 14.81
C THR A 119 -4.82 15.94 15.80
N THR A 120 -6.03 15.43 15.64
CA THR A 120 -6.66 14.49 16.58
C THR A 120 -6.77 13.08 16.00
N LYS A 121 -6.99 12.10 16.89
CA LYS A 121 -7.28 10.71 16.52
C LYS A 121 -8.77 10.44 16.72
N GLY A 122 -9.40 9.69 15.82
CA GLY A 122 -10.83 9.38 15.90
C GLY A 122 -11.38 8.75 14.62
N GLN A 123 -12.61 8.25 14.71
CA GLN A 123 -13.35 7.69 13.57
C GLN A 123 -13.88 8.81 12.64
N GLY A 124 -14.08 8.50 11.36
CA GLY A 124 -14.66 9.44 10.38
C GLY A 124 -13.71 10.50 9.82
N ARG A 125 -12.43 10.49 10.22
CA ARG A 125 -11.38 11.44 9.75
C ARG A 125 -11.21 11.44 8.23
N LEU A 126 -11.18 10.24 7.63
CA LEU A 126 -10.89 10.06 6.21
C LEU A 126 -11.90 10.80 5.32
N GLU A 127 -13.20 10.64 5.59
CA GLU A 127 -14.26 11.29 4.82
C GLU A 127 -14.19 12.82 4.93
N GLN A 128 -13.86 13.34 6.11
CA GLN A 128 -13.69 14.78 6.30
C GLN A 128 -12.46 15.33 5.56
N LEU A 129 -11.35 14.57 5.52
CA LEU A 129 -10.18 14.93 4.72
C LEU A 129 -10.52 14.91 3.22
N ARG A 130 -11.26 13.90 2.74
CA ARG A 130 -11.77 13.84 1.36
C ARG A 130 -12.65 15.05 1.02
N HIS A 131 -13.54 15.44 1.94
CA HIS A 131 -14.33 16.67 1.76
C HIS A 131 -13.48 17.92 1.62
N SER A 132 -12.40 18.05 2.40
CA SER A 132 -11.50 19.21 2.29
C SER A 132 -10.81 19.31 0.94
N ILE A 133 -10.56 18.16 0.29
CA ILE A 133 -9.99 18.09 -1.06
C ILE A 133 -11.01 18.55 -2.09
N LEU A 134 -12.26 18.09 -1.97
CA LEU A 134 -13.35 18.46 -2.89
C LEU A 134 -13.63 19.96 -2.91
N ASP A 135 -13.56 20.62 -1.76
CA ASP A 135 -13.83 22.05 -1.64
C ASP A 135 -12.58 22.94 -1.60
N ASN A 136 -11.39 22.36 -1.76
CA ASN A 136 -10.08 23.02 -1.69
C ASN A 136 -9.81 23.79 -0.38
N SER A 137 -10.57 23.53 0.69
CA SER A 137 -10.34 24.18 1.98
C SER A 137 -8.99 23.84 2.60
N TYR A 138 -8.39 22.71 2.20
CA TYR A 138 -7.04 22.35 2.62
C TYR A 138 -5.95 23.28 2.10
N LEU A 139 -6.17 24.10 1.07
CA LEU A 139 -5.18 25.04 0.52
C LEU A 139 -5.10 26.38 1.29
N ASP A 140 -5.77 26.48 2.44
CA ASP A 140 -5.65 27.64 3.33
C ASP A 140 -4.26 27.70 3.97
N LEU A 141 -3.63 28.89 3.95
CA LEU A 141 -2.29 29.11 4.51
C LEU A 141 -2.18 28.60 5.96
N ARG A 142 -3.24 28.72 6.76
CA ARG A 142 -3.25 28.35 8.17
C ARG A 142 -3.27 26.84 8.39
N ALA A 143 -3.69 26.05 7.39
CA ALA A 143 -3.66 24.59 7.47
C ALA A 143 -2.27 24.01 7.19
N MET A 144 -1.42 24.73 6.45
CA MET A 144 -0.14 24.20 5.95
C MET A 144 0.78 23.64 7.06
N PRO A 145 1.06 24.36 8.17
CA PRO A 145 1.96 23.82 9.20
C PRO A 145 1.42 22.52 9.83
N VAL A 146 0.11 22.48 10.07
CA VAL A 146 -0.58 21.34 10.66
C VAL A 146 -0.62 20.15 9.70
N MET A 147 -0.83 20.41 8.42
CA MET A 147 -0.78 19.40 7.37
C MET A 147 0.62 18.77 7.28
N CYS A 148 1.69 19.59 7.26
CA CYS A 148 3.07 19.08 7.26
C CYS A 148 3.36 18.24 8.51
N SER A 149 2.81 18.60 9.67
CA SER A 149 2.90 17.80 10.89
C SER A 149 2.10 16.50 10.79
N ALA A 150 0.94 16.51 10.11
CA ALA A 150 0.09 15.34 9.95
C ALA A 150 0.72 14.23 9.07
N LEU A 151 1.86 14.48 8.41
CA LEU A 151 2.68 13.43 7.79
C LEU A 151 3.17 12.37 8.81
N ASP A 152 3.13 12.67 10.11
CA ASP A 152 3.39 11.71 11.20
C ASP A 152 2.26 10.70 11.41
N GLU A 153 1.22 10.72 10.57
CA GLU A 153 0.11 9.79 10.68
C GLU A 153 0.57 8.31 10.63
N THR A 154 -0.04 7.55 11.53
CA THR A 154 0.20 6.14 11.77
C THR A 154 -0.76 5.23 10.99
N TYR A 155 -1.97 5.68 10.71
CA TYR A 155 -2.94 4.92 9.91
C TYR A 155 -2.60 5.04 8.41
N PRO A 156 -2.27 3.92 7.71
CA PRO A 156 -1.72 3.96 6.36
C PRO A 156 -2.57 4.77 5.37
N GLU A 157 -3.88 4.50 5.29
CA GLU A 157 -4.75 5.16 4.31
C GLU A 157 -4.83 6.68 4.49
N ILE A 158 -4.80 7.18 5.73
CA ILE A 158 -4.82 8.62 6.00
C ILE A 158 -3.42 9.21 5.72
N ALA A 159 -2.36 8.50 6.11
CA ALA A 159 -1.00 8.96 5.87
C ALA A 159 -0.69 9.07 4.38
N ASP A 160 -1.15 8.11 3.58
CA ASP A 160 -1.01 8.08 2.13
C ASP A 160 -1.84 9.20 1.49
N LEU A 161 -3.10 9.39 1.92
CA LEU A 161 -3.93 10.52 1.48
C LEU A 161 -3.25 11.88 1.73
N ILE A 162 -2.67 12.07 2.93
CA ILE A 162 -1.97 13.30 3.27
C ILE A 162 -0.72 13.46 2.41
N ALA A 163 0.14 12.44 2.33
CA ALA A 163 1.43 12.54 1.66
C ALA A 163 1.33 12.61 0.13
N GLU A 164 0.40 11.87 -0.47
CA GLU A 164 0.27 11.76 -1.92
C GLU A 164 -0.64 12.83 -2.51
N THR A 165 -1.69 13.24 -1.79
CA THR A 165 -2.68 14.20 -2.29
C THR A 165 -2.56 15.57 -1.62
N ILE A 166 -2.84 15.66 -0.32
CA ILE A 166 -2.98 16.96 0.37
C ILE A 166 -1.66 17.74 0.36
N ALA A 167 -0.56 17.11 0.77
CA ALA A 167 0.75 17.74 0.85
C ALA A 167 1.29 18.11 -0.54
N THR A 168 1.08 17.24 -1.54
CA THR A 168 1.43 17.51 -2.94
C THR A 168 0.68 18.73 -3.48
N GLY A 169 -0.58 18.95 -3.07
CA GLY A 169 -1.40 20.09 -3.50
C GLY A 169 -0.83 21.47 -3.16
N TYR A 170 -0.02 21.57 -2.10
CA TYR A 170 0.70 22.81 -1.77
C TYR A 170 1.90 23.08 -2.68
N GLY A 171 2.47 22.03 -3.29
CA GLY A 171 3.64 22.12 -4.15
C GLY A 171 4.83 22.79 -3.46
N GLN A 172 5.52 23.67 -4.19
CA GLN A 172 6.70 24.41 -3.70
C GLN A 172 6.43 25.24 -2.43
N LYS A 173 5.17 25.60 -2.17
CA LYS A 173 4.81 26.45 -1.02
C LYS A 173 5.02 25.74 0.31
N ALA A 174 5.00 24.41 0.33
CA ALA A 174 5.25 23.61 1.54
C ALA A 174 6.74 23.44 1.87
N VAL A 175 7.66 23.74 0.95
CA VAL A 175 9.09 23.38 1.07
C VAL A 175 9.72 23.95 2.34
N SER A 176 9.54 25.24 2.61
CA SER A 176 10.15 25.87 3.80
C SER A 176 9.64 25.25 5.11
N VAL A 177 8.34 24.93 5.17
CA VAL A 177 7.75 24.29 6.36
C VAL A 177 8.25 22.86 6.51
N LEU A 178 8.36 22.11 5.41
CA LEU A 178 8.89 20.76 5.42
C LEU A 178 10.37 20.73 5.83
N GLN A 179 11.18 21.69 5.38
CA GLN A 179 12.59 21.84 5.76
C GLN A 179 12.75 22.20 7.24
N GLU A 180 11.84 23.00 7.80
CA GLU A 180 11.85 23.34 9.23
C GLU A 180 11.41 22.16 10.10
N GLN A 181 10.46 21.33 9.62
CA GLN A 181 9.87 20.25 10.41
C GLN A 181 10.58 18.89 10.27
N ILE A 182 11.36 18.66 9.22
CA ILE A 182 12.03 17.37 9.03
C ILE A 182 13.06 17.11 10.13
N ASN A 183 12.96 15.95 10.77
CA ASN A 183 13.94 15.48 11.73
C ASN A 183 14.68 14.26 11.17
N LEU A 184 15.99 14.38 10.91
CA LEU A 184 16.81 13.26 10.43
C LEU A 184 16.95 12.12 11.45
N GLN A 185 16.65 12.34 12.73
CA GLN A 185 16.57 11.31 13.77
C GLN A 185 15.13 10.84 14.03
N GLY A 186 14.20 11.22 13.15
CA GLY A 186 12.79 10.93 13.26
C GLY A 186 12.37 9.58 12.69
N GLY A 187 11.08 9.43 12.43
CA GLY A 187 10.44 8.17 12.04
C GLY A 187 9.82 8.19 10.64
N LYS A 188 8.77 7.39 10.44
CA LYS A 188 8.06 7.28 9.15
C LYS A 188 7.51 8.61 8.61
N GLY A 189 7.09 9.53 9.48
CA GLY A 189 6.63 10.85 9.02
C GLY A 189 7.75 11.68 8.42
N ASP A 190 8.94 11.63 9.00
CA ASP A 190 10.13 12.31 8.46
C ASP A 190 10.64 11.66 7.18
N VAL A 191 10.49 10.33 7.03
CA VAL A 191 10.71 9.66 5.74
C VAL A 191 9.78 10.23 4.66
N ARG A 192 8.49 10.44 4.98
CA ARG A 192 7.53 11.06 4.03
C ARG A 192 7.91 12.50 3.72
N ARG A 193 8.34 13.29 4.72
CA ARG A 193 8.85 14.66 4.52
C ARG A 193 10.06 14.68 3.60
N LEU A 194 11.03 13.79 3.81
CA LEU A 194 12.23 13.68 2.97
C LEU A 194 11.86 13.34 1.52
N LYS A 195 11.01 12.31 1.32
CA LYS A 195 10.54 11.90 -0.01
C LYS A 195 9.77 13.04 -0.70
N LEU A 196 8.92 13.76 0.03
CA LEU A 196 8.18 14.90 -0.49
C LEU A 196 9.11 16.06 -0.86
N LEU A 197 10.06 16.42 0.01
CA LEU A 197 11.05 17.45 -0.27
C LEU A 197 11.81 17.15 -1.56
N HIS A 198 12.38 15.95 -1.69
CA HIS A 198 13.08 15.55 -2.91
C HIS A 198 12.20 15.58 -4.16
N ARG A 199 10.93 15.17 -4.06
CA ARG A 199 9.98 15.28 -5.17
C ARG A 199 9.73 16.74 -5.57
N LEU A 200 9.66 17.65 -4.60
CA LEU A 200 9.35 19.06 -4.83
C LEU A 200 10.54 19.84 -5.37
N ILE A 201 11.74 19.68 -4.80
CA ILE A 201 12.91 20.50 -5.14
C ILE A 201 14.01 19.76 -5.94
N GLY A 202 13.81 18.46 -6.21
CA GLY A 202 14.69 17.66 -7.06
C GLY A 202 16.15 17.69 -6.59
N ASP A 203 17.05 18.11 -7.48
CA ASP A 203 18.49 18.19 -7.22
C ASP A 203 18.85 19.16 -6.10
N SER A 204 18.02 20.16 -5.80
CA SER A 204 18.28 21.07 -4.68
C SER A 204 18.16 20.37 -3.31
N ALA A 205 17.58 19.17 -3.24
CA ALA A 205 17.55 18.35 -2.03
C ALA A 205 18.80 17.48 -1.86
N GLU A 206 19.76 17.50 -2.79
CA GLU A 206 20.87 16.54 -2.81
C GLU A 206 21.70 16.55 -1.52
N GLU A 207 22.06 17.73 -1.01
CA GLU A 207 22.80 17.86 0.26
C GLU A 207 22.03 17.26 1.44
N LEU A 208 20.72 17.52 1.52
CA LEU A 208 19.85 16.96 2.55
C LEU A 208 19.73 15.43 2.42
N VAL A 209 19.63 14.90 1.20
CA VAL A 209 19.56 13.44 0.98
C VAL A 209 20.88 12.76 1.37
N LEU A 210 22.02 13.38 1.06
CA LEU A 210 23.33 12.86 1.46
C LEU A 210 23.49 12.87 2.99
N ASP A 211 23.12 13.95 3.65
CA ASP A 211 23.15 14.04 5.11
C ASP A 211 22.19 13.00 5.75
N ALA A 212 21.00 12.83 5.18
CA ALA A 212 20.05 11.81 5.60
C ALA A 212 20.60 10.38 5.45
N ALA A 213 21.31 10.07 4.36
CA ALA A 213 21.92 8.75 4.13
C ALA A 213 23.06 8.44 5.11
N VAL A 214 23.85 9.44 5.48
CA VAL A 214 25.02 9.27 6.37
C VAL A 214 24.62 9.35 7.85
N ASN A 215 23.83 10.35 8.22
CA ASN A 215 23.58 10.72 9.61
C ASN A 215 22.17 10.38 10.09
N GLY A 216 21.23 10.01 9.20
CA GLY A 216 19.85 9.74 9.58
C GLY A 216 19.64 8.53 10.50
N ALA A 217 18.45 8.45 11.09
CA ALA A 217 17.92 7.22 11.69
C ALA A 217 17.74 6.14 10.61
N VAL A 218 17.60 4.86 11.02
CA VAL A 218 17.60 3.71 10.09
C VAL A 218 16.60 3.87 8.94
N ASP A 219 15.34 4.21 9.24
CA ASP A 219 14.30 4.38 8.22
C ASP A 219 14.61 5.53 7.26
N ILE A 220 15.20 6.62 7.77
CA ILE A 220 15.58 7.80 6.99
C ILE A 220 16.78 7.49 6.10
N LYS A 221 17.78 6.75 6.60
CA LYS A 221 18.91 6.28 5.80
C LYS A 221 18.45 5.42 4.64
N VAL A 222 17.59 4.44 4.90
CA VAL A 222 17.08 3.53 3.87
C VAL A 222 16.39 4.33 2.76
N ALA A 223 15.45 5.22 3.13
CA ALA A 223 14.78 6.06 2.15
C ALA A 223 15.75 6.98 1.39
N ALA A 224 16.72 7.59 2.06
CA ALA A 224 17.70 8.45 1.42
C ALA A 224 18.58 7.68 0.43
N ILE A 225 19.02 6.47 0.79
CA ILE A 225 19.83 5.59 -0.07
C ILE A 225 19.07 5.21 -1.34
N GLU A 226 17.79 4.83 -1.24
CA GLU A 226 16.94 4.53 -2.40
C GLU A 226 16.89 5.70 -3.40
N MET A 227 16.89 6.94 -2.89
CA MET A 227 16.83 8.17 -3.68
C MET A 227 18.15 8.46 -4.43
N LEU A 228 19.24 7.75 -4.12
CA LEU A 228 20.53 7.86 -4.80
C LEU A 228 20.68 6.90 -6.00
N SER A 229 19.69 6.04 -6.27
CA SER A 229 19.75 4.97 -7.31
C SER A 229 20.09 5.41 -8.73
N LYS A 230 19.89 6.69 -9.08
CA LYS A 230 20.20 7.25 -10.41
C LYS A 230 21.39 8.21 -10.41
N ARG A 231 22.20 8.21 -9.34
CA ARG A 231 23.30 9.16 -9.13
C ARG A 231 24.63 8.41 -8.97
N PRO A 232 25.26 7.96 -10.07
CA PRO A 232 26.50 7.18 -10.00
C PRO A 232 27.66 7.94 -9.33
N GLN A 233 27.61 9.29 -9.30
CA GLN A 233 28.58 10.11 -8.57
C GLN A 233 28.68 9.80 -7.06
N HIS A 234 27.66 9.19 -6.46
CA HIS A 234 27.63 8.82 -5.04
C HIS A 234 27.93 7.34 -4.78
N GLU A 235 28.44 6.62 -5.79
CA GLU A 235 28.74 5.20 -5.68
C GLU A 235 29.70 4.89 -4.52
N MET A 236 30.73 5.71 -4.30
CA MET A 236 31.68 5.53 -3.20
C MET A 236 30.97 5.48 -1.84
N LEU A 237 30.02 6.39 -1.61
CA LEU A 237 29.21 6.40 -0.39
C LEU A 237 28.35 5.12 -0.28
N LEU A 238 27.74 4.69 -1.38
CA LEU A 238 26.92 3.47 -1.39
C LEU A 238 27.76 2.21 -1.11
N LEU A 239 28.99 2.15 -1.62
CA LEU A 239 29.94 1.08 -1.32
C LEU A 239 30.31 1.05 0.17
N GLU A 240 30.44 2.20 0.82
CA GLU A 240 30.64 2.29 2.28
C GLU A 240 29.39 1.84 3.05
N LEU A 241 28.21 2.36 2.68
CA LEU A 241 26.92 2.02 3.33
C LEU A 241 26.53 0.56 3.15
N SER A 242 26.95 -0.10 2.06
CA SER A 242 26.78 -1.54 1.87
C SER A 242 27.53 -2.40 2.91
N ARG A 243 28.39 -1.79 3.74
CA ARG A 243 29.11 -2.43 4.85
C ARG A 243 28.69 -1.88 6.23
N ASP A 244 27.60 -1.13 6.30
CA ASP A 244 27.07 -0.59 7.56
C ASP A 244 26.73 -1.71 8.57
N LYS A 245 26.76 -1.39 9.86
CA LYS A 245 26.38 -2.33 10.93
C LYS A 245 24.91 -2.77 10.87
N ARG A 246 24.00 -1.92 10.38
CA ARG A 246 22.56 -2.17 10.28
C ARG A 246 22.23 -2.95 9.01
N LYS A 247 21.41 -4.01 9.15
CA LYS A 247 21.05 -4.91 8.04
C LYS A 247 20.26 -4.17 6.96
N GLU A 248 19.33 -3.32 7.39
CA GLU A 248 18.41 -2.56 6.55
C GLU A 248 19.16 -1.57 5.67
N VAL A 249 20.18 -0.89 6.23
CA VAL A 249 21.05 0.04 5.50
C VAL A 249 21.89 -0.70 4.46
N ARG A 250 22.47 -1.86 4.82
CA ARG A 250 23.22 -2.69 3.85
C ARG A 250 22.33 -3.16 2.71
N GLN A 251 21.12 -3.64 3.01
CA GLN A 251 20.15 -4.08 1.99
C GLN A 251 19.85 -2.95 1.01
N ALA A 252 19.45 -1.77 1.52
CA ALA A 252 19.13 -0.62 0.68
C ALA A 252 20.32 -0.20 -0.21
N ALA A 253 21.54 -0.22 0.34
CA ALA A 253 22.74 0.11 -0.41
C ALA A 253 23.05 -0.93 -1.51
N LEU A 254 22.93 -2.22 -1.23
CA LEU A 254 23.10 -3.28 -2.24
C LEU A 254 22.05 -3.17 -3.36
N ASP A 255 20.78 -2.94 -3.02
CA ASP A 255 19.69 -2.71 -3.98
C ASP A 255 19.97 -1.48 -4.88
N THR A 256 20.55 -0.43 -4.30
CA THR A 256 20.89 0.80 -5.02
C THR A 256 22.12 0.58 -5.93
N LEU A 257 23.16 -0.12 -5.45
CA LEU A 257 24.34 -0.50 -6.24
C LEU A 257 23.97 -1.38 -7.44
N ALA A 258 23.02 -2.30 -7.27
CA ALA A 258 22.49 -3.12 -8.36
C ALA A 258 21.89 -2.28 -9.50
N SER A 259 21.26 -1.15 -9.17
CA SER A 259 20.70 -0.22 -10.15
C SER A 259 21.77 0.62 -10.87
N ILE A 260 22.92 0.85 -10.23
CA ILE A 260 24.06 1.58 -10.79
C ILE A 260 24.83 0.70 -11.80
N GLY A 261 25.07 -0.57 -11.45
CA GLY A 261 25.59 -1.58 -12.38
C GLY A 261 27.03 -1.38 -12.87
N THR A 262 27.81 -0.53 -12.22
CA THR A 262 29.26 -0.37 -12.45
C THR A 262 30.03 -1.61 -12.03
N LYS A 263 31.28 -1.74 -12.48
CA LYS A 263 32.11 -2.91 -12.15
C LYS A 263 32.30 -3.05 -10.64
N GLU A 264 32.57 -1.96 -9.95
CA GLU A 264 32.81 -1.91 -8.51
C GLU A 264 31.54 -2.25 -7.72
N ALA A 265 30.37 -1.78 -8.16
CA ALA A 265 29.07 -2.19 -7.62
C ALA A 265 28.83 -3.70 -7.78
N LEU A 266 29.05 -4.25 -8.98
CA LEU A 266 28.88 -5.68 -9.24
C LEU A 266 29.89 -6.54 -8.45
N ASP A 267 31.13 -6.07 -8.31
CA ASP A 267 32.15 -6.69 -7.46
C ASP A 267 31.69 -6.75 -5.99
N ARG A 268 31.10 -5.66 -5.49
CA ARG A 268 30.56 -5.60 -4.14
C ARG A 268 29.38 -6.56 -3.94
N LEU A 269 28.49 -6.70 -4.93
CA LEU A 269 27.38 -7.67 -4.88
C LEU A 269 27.90 -9.11 -4.79
N GLN A 270 28.92 -9.47 -5.59
CA GLN A 270 29.52 -10.80 -5.51
C GLN A 270 30.23 -11.05 -4.16
N GLU A 271 30.92 -10.04 -3.62
CA GLU A 271 31.49 -10.09 -2.27
C GLU A 271 30.40 -10.35 -1.22
N ALA A 272 29.26 -9.67 -1.33
CA ALA A 272 28.13 -9.85 -0.41
C ALA A 272 27.60 -11.29 -0.45
N LEU A 273 27.45 -11.87 -1.65
CA LEU A 273 26.99 -13.25 -1.88
C LEU A 273 27.89 -14.30 -1.20
N SER A 274 29.17 -13.97 -1.02
CA SER A 274 30.18 -14.87 -0.44
C SER A 274 30.41 -14.64 1.06
N SER A 275 29.57 -13.82 1.70
CA SER A 275 29.74 -13.34 3.07
C SER A 275 28.52 -13.66 3.95
N LYS A 276 28.49 -13.10 5.17
CA LYS A 276 27.30 -13.15 6.04
C LYS A 276 26.05 -12.49 5.44
N ASP A 277 26.23 -11.61 4.45
CA ASP A 277 25.16 -10.89 3.77
C ASP A 277 24.66 -11.64 2.52
N ARG A 278 24.98 -12.94 2.39
CA ARG A 278 24.60 -13.80 1.27
C ARG A 278 23.14 -13.66 0.85
N GLU A 279 22.22 -13.79 1.81
CA GLU A 279 20.77 -13.67 1.55
C GLU A 279 20.37 -12.26 1.06
N LEU A 280 21.08 -11.22 1.51
CA LEU A 280 20.81 -9.83 1.10
C LEU A 280 21.26 -9.55 -0.33
N ALA A 281 22.23 -10.32 -0.84
CA ALA A 281 22.79 -10.14 -2.17
C ALA A 281 21.89 -10.72 -3.28
N ILE A 282 21.04 -11.71 -2.96
CA ILE A 282 20.27 -12.46 -3.96
C ILE A 282 19.39 -11.54 -4.82
N GLU A 283 18.47 -10.79 -4.20
CA GLU A 283 17.55 -9.91 -4.94
C GLU A 283 18.26 -8.76 -5.69
N PRO A 284 19.24 -8.05 -5.10
CA PRO A 284 20.05 -7.08 -5.83
C PRO A 284 20.73 -7.67 -7.06
N ILE A 285 21.32 -8.88 -6.96
CA ILE A 285 21.98 -9.53 -8.09
C ILE A 285 20.98 -9.86 -9.20
N ARG A 286 19.81 -10.42 -8.84
CA ARG A 286 18.74 -10.73 -9.80
C ARG A 286 18.26 -9.47 -10.52
N ARG A 287 18.07 -8.37 -9.80
CA ARG A 287 17.63 -7.09 -10.39
C ARG A 287 18.70 -6.44 -11.27
N ALA A 288 19.97 -6.58 -10.93
CA ALA A 288 21.06 -6.05 -11.75
C ALA A 288 21.12 -6.70 -13.15
N ASN A 289 20.72 -7.98 -13.25
CA ASN A 289 20.63 -8.78 -14.48
C ASN A 289 21.86 -8.64 -15.41
N SER A 290 23.05 -8.49 -14.81
CA SER A 290 24.30 -8.29 -15.55
C SER A 290 24.85 -9.64 -15.98
N THR A 291 24.91 -9.90 -17.29
CA THR A 291 25.45 -11.16 -17.84
C THR A 291 26.88 -11.43 -17.40
N ALA A 292 27.70 -10.39 -17.26
CA ALA A 292 29.08 -10.51 -16.76
C ALA A 292 29.13 -10.98 -15.30
N LEU A 293 28.21 -10.48 -14.45
CA LEU A 293 28.11 -10.94 -13.07
C LEU A 293 27.52 -12.35 -12.98
N LEU A 294 26.48 -12.66 -13.76
CA LEU A 294 25.87 -14.00 -13.81
C LEU A 294 26.91 -15.06 -14.24
N GLY A 295 27.73 -14.79 -15.26
CA GLY A 295 28.80 -15.70 -15.66
C GLY A 295 29.83 -15.96 -14.54
N ARG A 296 30.16 -14.93 -13.75
CA ARG A 296 31.03 -15.07 -12.57
C ARG A 296 30.37 -15.90 -11.45
N ILE A 297 29.05 -15.76 -11.26
CA ILE A 297 28.29 -16.54 -10.28
C ILE A 297 28.19 -18.00 -10.72
N ILE A 298 28.00 -18.29 -12.00
CA ILE A 298 28.00 -19.68 -12.51
C ILE A 298 29.36 -20.33 -12.26
N ALA A 299 30.45 -19.66 -12.63
CA ALA A 299 31.81 -20.16 -12.37
C ALA A 299 32.13 -20.28 -10.86
N GLN A 300 31.44 -19.52 -10.01
CA GLN A 300 31.51 -19.69 -8.56
C GLN A 300 30.70 -20.92 -8.11
N ALA A 301 29.47 -21.08 -8.59
CA ALA A 301 28.60 -22.22 -8.30
C ALA A 301 29.21 -23.55 -8.73
N GLU A 302 29.89 -23.60 -9.87
CA GLU A 302 30.65 -24.79 -10.30
C GLU A 302 31.73 -25.16 -9.27
N ARG A 303 32.50 -24.19 -8.79
CA ARG A 303 33.54 -24.42 -7.78
C ARG A 303 32.93 -24.82 -6.43
N SER A 304 31.85 -24.16 -6.02
CA SER A 304 31.10 -24.51 -4.80
C SER A 304 30.56 -25.94 -4.90
N PHE A 305 30.09 -26.36 -6.07
CA PHE A 305 29.59 -27.71 -6.31
C PHE A 305 30.72 -28.75 -6.28
N ASP A 306 31.88 -28.47 -6.87
CA ASP A 306 33.05 -29.37 -6.81
C ASP A 306 33.52 -29.59 -5.38
N GLN A 307 33.55 -28.52 -4.57
CA GLN A 307 33.85 -28.62 -3.14
C GLN A 307 32.75 -29.37 -2.39
N PHE A 308 31.48 -29.11 -2.70
CA PHE A 308 30.34 -29.78 -2.09
C PHE A 308 30.40 -31.30 -2.32
N ALA A 309 30.73 -31.73 -3.55
CA ALA A 309 30.82 -33.14 -3.91
C ALA A 309 31.94 -33.87 -3.13
N ALA A 310 33.02 -33.17 -2.80
CA ALA A 310 34.15 -33.71 -2.03
C ALA A 310 34.00 -33.56 -0.50
N ALA A 311 33.10 -32.71 -0.02
CA ALA A 311 32.94 -32.40 1.39
C ALA A 311 32.00 -33.37 2.13
N GLU A 312 32.20 -33.48 3.45
CA GLU A 312 31.35 -34.24 4.35
C GLU A 312 30.92 -33.40 5.58
N GLY A 313 29.84 -33.84 6.24
CA GLY A 313 29.38 -33.25 7.49
C GLY A 313 29.03 -31.75 7.42
N LYS A 314 29.50 -30.97 8.40
CA LYS A 314 29.13 -29.55 8.56
C LYS A 314 29.64 -28.66 7.41
N GLU A 315 30.75 -29.03 6.79
CA GLU A 315 31.32 -28.30 5.65
C GLU A 315 30.43 -28.45 4.41
N ARG A 316 29.98 -29.68 4.13
CA ARG A 316 29.04 -30.00 3.07
C ARG A 316 27.73 -29.21 3.20
N SER A 317 27.18 -29.11 4.41
CA SER A 317 25.97 -28.31 4.67
C SER A 317 26.16 -26.81 4.41
N LYS A 318 27.30 -26.22 4.79
CA LYS A 318 27.60 -24.81 4.49
C LYS A 318 27.74 -24.56 2.99
N LEU A 319 28.38 -25.49 2.28
CA LEU A 319 28.51 -25.42 0.82
C LEU A 319 27.16 -25.58 0.12
N ALA A 320 26.26 -26.41 0.67
CA ALA A 320 24.90 -26.53 0.17
C ALA A 320 24.12 -25.20 0.31
N GLU A 321 24.20 -24.54 1.47
CA GLU A 321 23.60 -23.20 1.65
C GLU A 321 24.20 -22.15 0.70
N GLN A 322 25.52 -22.22 0.48
CA GLN A 322 26.21 -21.32 -0.45
C GLN A 322 25.72 -21.52 -1.88
N LEU A 323 25.69 -22.78 -2.33
CA LEU A 323 25.21 -23.16 -3.65
C LEU A 323 23.74 -22.81 -3.84
N HIS A 324 22.93 -22.92 -2.79
CA HIS A 324 21.51 -22.54 -2.82
C HIS A 324 21.34 -21.06 -3.14
N ALA A 325 22.07 -20.18 -2.44
CA ALA A 325 22.03 -18.74 -2.72
C ALA A 325 22.56 -18.39 -4.11
N GLU A 326 23.62 -19.08 -4.56
CA GLU A 326 24.18 -18.92 -5.91
C GLU A 326 23.17 -19.30 -7.00
N LEU A 327 22.45 -20.42 -6.83
CA LEU A 327 21.37 -20.81 -7.74
C LEU A 327 20.21 -19.81 -7.71
N LEU A 328 19.81 -19.33 -6.53
CA LEU A 328 18.76 -18.31 -6.40
C LEU A 328 19.09 -17.01 -7.15
N CYS A 329 20.36 -16.62 -7.21
CA CYS A 329 20.80 -15.47 -8.02
C CYS A 329 20.55 -15.64 -9.52
N LEU A 330 20.45 -16.88 -10.01
CA LEU A 330 20.23 -17.22 -11.42
C LEU A 330 18.73 -17.30 -11.77
N HIS A 331 17.83 -17.29 -10.78
CA HIS A 331 16.38 -17.29 -11.01
C HIS A 331 15.86 -15.95 -11.54
N GLY A 332 14.84 -16.00 -12.40
CA GLY A 332 14.24 -14.80 -13.02
C GLY A 332 15.06 -14.25 -14.20
N SER A 333 16.34 -14.59 -14.28
CA SER A 333 17.16 -14.32 -15.45
C SER A 333 16.66 -15.11 -16.65
N GLY A 334 16.24 -16.38 -16.51
CA GLY A 334 15.84 -17.25 -17.64
C GLY A 334 14.78 -16.71 -18.60
N SER A 335 13.62 -16.23 -18.11
CA SER A 335 12.53 -15.78 -18.98
C SER A 335 12.81 -14.43 -19.66
N GLU A 336 13.65 -13.58 -19.07
CA GLU A 336 14.15 -12.33 -19.67
C GLU A 336 15.40 -12.54 -20.53
N LEU A 337 16.25 -13.52 -20.20
CA LEU A 337 17.49 -13.85 -20.92
C LEU A 337 17.21 -14.51 -22.27
N ILE A 338 16.10 -15.24 -22.43
CA ILE A 338 15.75 -15.86 -23.72
C ILE A 338 14.36 -15.45 -24.26
N GLY A 339 13.72 -14.44 -23.66
CA GLY A 339 12.45 -13.89 -24.14
C GLY A 339 11.24 -14.84 -24.02
N ALA A 340 11.33 -15.83 -23.14
CA ALA A 340 10.38 -16.93 -23.02
C ALA A 340 9.37 -16.72 -21.86
N GLY A 341 8.85 -15.49 -21.73
CA GLY A 341 7.71 -15.16 -20.86
C GLY A 341 6.37 -15.63 -21.43
N PRO A 342 5.25 -15.45 -20.69
CA PRO A 342 3.90 -15.75 -21.19
C PRO A 342 3.66 -15.06 -22.54
N SER A 343 2.81 -15.66 -23.39
CA SER A 343 2.70 -15.36 -24.83
C SER A 343 2.53 -13.88 -25.20
N TRP A 344 2.06 -13.05 -24.27
CA TRP A 344 1.87 -11.61 -24.41
C TRP A 344 3.15 -10.75 -24.20
N LYS A 345 4.26 -11.32 -23.68
CA LYS A 345 5.58 -10.66 -23.55
C LYS A 345 6.55 -10.96 -24.72
N ARG A 346 6.05 -11.34 -25.90
CA ARG A 346 6.82 -11.86 -27.05
C ARG A 346 7.81 -10.89 -27.75
N HIS A 347 8.05 -9.70 -27.21
CA HIS A 347 9.02 -8.74 -27.75
C HIS A 347 10.12 -8.42 -26.75
N VAL A 348 10.89 -9.42 -26.35
CA VAL A 348 12.22 -9.19 -25.75
C VAL A 348 13.26 -9.58 -26.79
N THR A 349 14.02 -8.60 -27.27
CA THR A 349 15.22 -8.86 -28.08
C THR A 349 16.24 -9.60 -27.22
N VAL A 350 16.39 -10.90 -27.49
CA VAL A 350 17.36 -11.77 -26.82
C VAL A 350 18.77 -11.41 -27.27
N SER A 351 19.64 -11.05 -26.34
CA SER A 351 21.06 -10.83 -26.62
C SER A 351 21.81 -12.16 -26.74
N PRO A 352 22.77 -12.32 -27.66
CA PRO A 352 23.61 -13.52 -27.74
C PRO A 352 24.33 -13.86 -26.42
N ALA A 353 24.71 -12.85 -25.63
CA ALA A 353 25.31 -13.06 -24.32
C ALA A 353 24.36 -13.74 -23.33
N SER A 354 23.05 -13.47 -23.44
CA SER A 354 22.02 -14.04 -22.58
C SER A 354 21.74 -15.51 -22.91
N VAL A 355 21.88 -15.89 -24.19
CA VAL A 355 21.81 -17.30 -24.63
C VAL A 355 22.96 -18.10 -24.03
N HIS A 356 24.18 -17.58 -24.10
CA HIS A 356 25.35 -18.27 -23.57
C HIS A 356 25.24 -18.51 -22.06
N ILE A 357 24.74 -17.52 -21.30
CA ILE A 357 24.46 -17.69 -19.88
C ILE A 357 23.43 -18.81 -19.64
N ALA A 358 22.38 -18.91 -20.45
CA ALA A 358 21.41 -20.00 -20.31
C ALA A 358 22.04 -21.38 -20.59
N GLU A 359 22.92 -21.49 -21.59
CA GLU A 359 23.68 -22.71 -21.89
C GLU A 359 24.58 -23.12 -20.72
N ASP A 360 25.31 -22.17 -20.13
CA ASP A 360 26.19 -22.40 -18.98
C ASP A 360 25.39 -22.84 -17.74
N VAL A 361 24.22 -22.24 -17.51
CA VAL A 361 23.31 -22.66 -16.43
C VAL A 361 22.81 -24.09 -16.69
N ILE A 362 22.40 -24.43 -17.91
CA ILE A 362 21.98 -25.80 -18.25
C ILE A 362 23.13 -26.78 -18.02
N ALA A 363 24.35 -26.44 -18.42
CA ALA A 363 25.53 -27.29 -18.23
C ALA A 363 25.81 -27.54 -16.74
N LEU A 364 25.79 -26.50 -15.90
CA LEU A 364 25.94 -26.62 -14.45
C LEU A 364 24.84 -27.52 -13.85
N LEU A 365 23.57 -27.23 -14.13
CA LEU A 365 22.44 -27.98 -13.56
C LEU A 365 22.42 -29.43 -14.03
N ARG A 366 22.81 -29.69 -15.29
CA ARG A 366 22.98 -31.05 -15.83
C ARG A 366 24.06 -31.79 -15.08
N ARG A 367 25.21 -31.15 -14.81
CA ARG A 367 26.29 -31.76 -14.02
C ARG A 367 25.81 -32.09 -12.62
N MET A 368 25.11 -31.17 -11.94
CA MET A 368 24.58 -31.38 -10.60
C MET A 368 23.60 -32.55 -10.54
N LEU A 369 22.58 -32.54 -11.41
CA LEU A 369 21.50 -33.53 -11.43
C LEU A 369 21.89 -34.88 -12.05
N THR A 370 23.12 -35.03 -12.56
CA THR A 370 23.66 -36.34 -12.99
C THR A 370 24.70 -36.89 -12.02
N THR A 371 25.13 -36.10 -11.04
CA THR A 371 26.18 -36.49 -10.10
C THR A 371 25.64 -37.49 -9.06
N PRO A 372 26.27 -38.68 -8.92
CA PRO A 372 25.88 -39.66 -7.92
C PRO A 372 26.00 -39.09 -6.50
N GLY A 373 24.99 -39.32 -5.66
CA GLY A 373 24.96 -38.81 -4.29
C GLY A 373 24.45 -37.36 -4.15
N PHE A 374 24.12 -36.69 -5.27
CA PHE A 374 23.38 -35.43 -5.22
C PHE A 374 21.91 -35.63 -4.85
N PHE A 375 21.31 -36.79 -5.14
CA PHE A 375 19.94 -37.15 -4.73
C PHE A 375 19.91 -37.73 -3.32
N ALA A 376 20.22 -36.90 -2.33
CA ALA A 376 20.11 -37.20 -0.90
C ALA A 376 19.03 -36.32 -0.26
N SER A 377 18.53 -36.68 0.92
CA SER A 377 17.53 -35.87 1.64
C SER A 377 18.07 -34.49 2.06
N GLU A 378 19.37 -34.39 2.33
CA GLU A 378 20.04 -33.12 2.69
C GLU A 378 20.13 -32.10 1.55
N THR A 379 19.96 -32.54 0.30
CA THR A 379 20.03 -31.70 -0.91
C THR A 379 18.67 -31.52 -1.58
N GLU A 380 17.57 -31.95 -0.96
CA GLU A 380 16.23 -31.89 -1.53
C GLU A 380 15.87 -30.46 -2.00
N VAL A 381 16.14 -29.45 -1.18
CA VAL A 381 15.91 -28.03 -1.54
C VAL A 381 16.76 -27.57 -2.73
N LEU A 382 17.99 -28.08 -2.86
CA LEU A 382 18.86 -27.78 -4.00
C LEU A 382 18.36 -28.47 -5.27
N GLN A 383 17.82 -29.68 -5.16
CA GLN A 383 17.22 -30.41 -6.27
C GLN A 383 15.98 -29.67 -6.79
N GLU A 384 15.12 -29.18 -5.88
CA GLU A 384 13.91 -28.41 -6.24
C GLU A 384 14.28 -27.13 -6.96
N ASN A 385 15.25 -26.37 -6.43
CA ASN A 385 15.73 -25.15 -7.07
C ASN A 385 16.37 -25.41 -8.43
N ALA A 386 17.18 -26.47 -8.56
CA ALA A 386 17.78 -26.85 -9.84
C ALA A 386 16.69 -27.19 -10.88
N ALA A 387 15.65 -27.91 -10.46
CA ALA A 387 14.53 -28.27 -11.33
C ALA A 387 13.70 -27.05 -11.74
N GLU A 388 13.37 -26.16 -10.80
CA GLU A 388 12.63 -24.93 -11.07
C GLU A 388 13.46 -23.97 -11.95
N LEU A 389 14.78 -23.89 -11.73
CA LEU A 389 15.66 -23.07 -12.57
C LEU A 389 15.67 -23.60 -14.01
N LEU A 390 15.82 -24.92 -14.22
CA LEU A 390 15.71 -25.55 -15.55
C LEU A 390 14.36 -25.25 -16.22
N LEU A 391 13.24 -25.32 -15.48
CA LEU A 391 11.93 -24.93 -16.01
C LEU A 391 11.85 -23.44 -16.33
N SER A 392 12.41 -22.57 -15.50
CA SER A 392 12.35 -21.12 -15.70
C SER A 392 13.11 -20.65 -16.94
N LEU A 393 14.13 -21.42 -17.37
CA LEU A 393 14.83 -21.19 -18.63
C LEU A 393 13.91 -21.40 -19.83
N ASN A 394 12.86 -22.21 -19.73
CA ASN A 394 11.86 -22.44 -20.79
C ASN A 394 12.45 -22.81 -22.17
N THR A 395 13.57 -23.54 -22.18
CA THR A 395 14.17 -24.09 -23.41
C THR A 395 13.74 -25.53 -23.64
N GLU A 396 13.68 -25.94 -24.91
CA GLU A 396 13.39 -27.33 -25.27
C GLU A 396 14.43 -28.29 -24.68
N GLU A 397 15.71 -27.91 -24.69
CA GLU A 397 16.80 -28.70 -24.12
C GLU A 397 16.63 -28.92 -22.60
N ALA A 398 16.37 -27.87 -21.82
CA ALA A 398 16.20 -27.96 -20.38
C ALA A 398 14.98 -28.83 -20.02
N ASN A 399 13.86 -28.64 -20.71
CA ASN A 399 12.66 -29.46 -20.50
C ASN A 399 12.92 -30.94 -20.86
N ARG A 400 13.66 -31.22 -21.94
CA ARG A 400 13.99 -32.61 -22.35
C ARG A 400 14.91 -33.27 -21.33
N PHE A 401 15.89 -32.54 -20.82
CA PHE A 401 16.77 -33.03 -19.78
C PHE A 401 16.00 -33.34 -18.50
N LEU A 402 15.14 -32.44 -18.01
CA LEU A 402 14.26 -32.73 -16.86
C LEU A 402 13.46 -34.02 -17.06
N LEU A 403 12.80 -34.19 -18.20
CA LEU A 403 12.04 -35.40 -18.52
C LEU A 403 12.88 -36.68 -18.58
N SER A 404 14.19 -36.58 -18.80
CA SER A 404 15.11 -37.72 -18.81
C SER A 404 15.48 -38.21 -17.41
N LEU A 405 15.25 -37.40 -16.37
CA LEU A 405 15.59 -37.71 -14.98
C LEU A 405 14.52 -38.50 -14.22
N ASP A 406 13.48 -38.97 -14.92
CA ASP A 406 12.31 -39.69 -14.37
C ASP A 406 12.69 -40.84 -13.42
N ALA A 407 13.75 -41.59 -13.74
CA ALA A 407 14.20 -42.73 -12.94
C ALA A 407 14.96 -42.36 -11.66
N VAL A 408 15.45 -41.12 -11.54
CA VAL A 408 16.37 -40.68 -10.47
C VAL A 408 15.70 -39.65 -9.55
N MET A 409 14.74 -38.88 -10.06
CA MET A 409 14.02 -37.90 -9.26
C MET A 409 12.98 -38.55 -8.36
N ASN A 410 12.85 -38.02 -7.14
CA ASN A 410 11.92 -38.53 -6.13
C ASN A 410 10.47 -38.05 -6.38
N THR A 411 9.56 -38.44 -5.48
CA THR A 411 8.13 -38.11 -5.60
C THR A 411 7.80 -36.62 -5.45
N CYS A 412 8.62 -35.82 -4.76
CA CYS A 412 8.38 -34.37 -4.66
C CYS A 412 8.72 -33.62 -5.96
N MET A 413 9.47 -34.24 -6.88
CA MET A 413 9.81 -33.63 -8.17
C MET A 413 8.78 -33.88 -9.28
N ALA A 414 7.72 -34.65 -9.01
CA ALA A 414 6.73 -35.04 -10.01
C ALA A 414 6.06 -33.82 -10.68
N GLY A 415 5.84 -32.74 -9.93
CA GLY A 415 5.29 -31.49 -10.47
C GLY A 415 6.20 -30.83 -11.51
N TYR A 416 7.52 -30.87 -11.32
CA TYR A 416 8.47 -30.29 -12.27
C TYR A 416 8.56 -31.12 -13.56
N LEU A 417 8.59 -32.46 -13.43
CA LEU A 417 8.51 -33.37 -14.57
C LEU A 417 7.24 -33.15 -15.38
N PHE A 418 6.11 -32.98 -14.68
CA PHE A 418 4.82 -32.71 -15.32
C PHE A 418 4.85 -31.42 -16.14
N ARG A 419 5.37 -30.32 -15.57
CA ARG A 419 5.48 -29.02 -16.28
C ARG A 419 6.42 -29.10 -17.48
N ALA A 420 7.54 -29.81 -17.38
CA ALA A 420 8.42 -30.06 -18.51
C ALA A 420 7.72 -30.90 -19.60
N GLY A 421 6.98 -31.94 -19.18
CA GLY A 421 6.15 -32.77 -20.04
C GLY A 421 5.11 -31.96 -20.80
N TYR A 422 4.37 -31.11 -20.10
CA TYR A 422 3.32 -30.27 -20.68
C TYR A 422 3.84 -29.36 -21.80
N ARG A 423 5.12 -28.97 -21.76
CA ARG A 423 5.74 -28.13 -22.79
C ARG A 423 6.27 -28.90 -24.00
N LEU A 424 6.52 -30.21 -23.88
CA LEU A 424 7.20 -31.01 -24.90
C LEU A 424 6.33 -32.09 -25.53
N LEU A 425 5.42 -32.66 -24.75
CA LEU A 425 4.61 -33.80 -25.13
C LEU A 425 3.29 -33.32 -25.70
N THR A 426 2.71 -34.12 -26.59
CA THR A 426 1.31 -33.92 -26.97
C THR A 426 0.39 -34.17 -25.77
N PRO A 427 -0.84 -33.60 -25.76
CA PRO A 427 -1.78 -33.83 -24.64
C PRO A 427 -2.01 -35.32 -24.33
N THR A 428 -2.04 -36.16 -25.36
CA THR A 428 -2.20 -37.62 -25.24
C THR A 428 -0.99 -38.29 -24.59
N GLU A 429 0.22 -37.99 -25.05
CA GLU A 429 1.45 -38.52 -24.45
C GLU A 429 1.63 -38.06 -23.00
N LEU A 430 1.26 -36.81 -22.70
CA LEU A 430 1.29 -36.27 -21.35
C LEU A 430 0.34 -37.06 -20.42
N PHE A 431 -0.88 -37.32 -20.89
CA PHE A 431 -1.85 -38.13 -20.13
C PHE A 431 -1.33 -39.54 -19.90
N ASP A 432 -0.87 -40.23 -20.95
CA ASP A 432 -0.43 -41.61 -20.87
C ASP A 432 0.77 -41.76 -19.92
N ARG A 433 1.63 -40.74 -19.84
CA ARG A 433 2.80 -40.73 -18.95
C ARG A 433 2.47 -40.45 -17.49
N PHE A 434 1.59 -39.49 -17.19
CA PHE A 434 1.41 -39.00 -15.81
C PHE A 434 0.10 -39.42 -15.13
N SER A 435 -0.92 -39.87 -15.87
CA SER A 435 -2.20 -40.27 -15.29
C SER A 435 -2.07 -41.38 -14.24
N GLY A 436 -1.17 -42.34 -14.47
CA GLY A 436 -0.92 -43.45 -13.54
C GLY A 436 -0.39 -43.01 -12.16
N VAL A 437 0.32 -41.89 -12.08
CA VAL A 437 0.85 -41.34 -10.82
C VAL A 437 -0.29 -40.91 -9.90
N LEU A 438 -1.38 -40.42 -10.49
CA LEU A 438 -2.55 -39.89 -9.78
C LEU A 438 -3.48 -40.98 -9.23
N ALA A 439 -3.19 -42.26 -9.50
CA ALA A 439 -3.96 -43.39 -8.97
C ALA A 439 -4.01 -43.42 -7.43
N ASN A 440 -3.02 -42.83 -6.75
CA ASN A 440 -3.06 -42.60 -5.30
C ASN A 440 -3.10 -41.08 -4.99
N PRO A 441 -4.28 -40.47 -4.80
CA PRO A 441 -4.42 -39.03 -4.60
C PRO A 441 -3.71 -38.49 -3.35
N SER A 442 -3.48 -39.34 -2.35
CA SER A 442 -2.82 -38.97 -1.10
C SER A 442 -1.29 -38.87 -1.21
N SER A 443 -0.71 -39.42 -2.28
CA SER A 443 0.74 -39.46 -2.48
C SER A 443 1.33 -38.07 -2.70
N ILE A 444 2.60 -37.88 -2.34
CA ILE A 444 3.33 -36.62 -2.55
C ILE A 444 3.36 -36.27 -4.04
N ALA A 445 3.67 -37.26 -4.89
CA ALA A 445 3.74 -37.07 -6.34
C ALA A 445 2.41 -36.60 -6.94
N SER A 446 1.28 -37.16 -6.48
CA SER A 446 -0.05 -36.73 -6.91
C SER A 446 -0.34 -35.28 -6.54
N LYS A 447 0.00 -34.88 -5.32
CA LYS A 447 -0.20 -33.49 -4.85
C LYS A 447 0.63 -32.50 -5.65
N GLU A 448 1.88 -32.85 -5.96
CA GLU A 448 2.75 -32.00 -6.78
C GLU A 448 2.28 -31.90 -8.23
N ILE A 449 1.74 -32.96 -8.83
CA ILE A 449 1.10 -32.88 -10.14
C ILE A 449 -0.16 -32.01 -10.10
N ILE A 450 -1.02 -32.16 -9.08
CA ILE A 450 -2.22 -31.32 -8.93
C ILE A 450 -1.84 -29.83 -8.79
N ARG A 451 -0.81 -29.52 -8.00
CA ARG A 451 -0.25 -28.17 -7.89
C ARG A 451 0.28 -27.66 -9.22
N ALA A 452 1.03 -28.48 -9.96
CA ALA A 452 1.54 -28.14 -11.27
C ALA A 452 0.43 -27.82 -12.27
N VAL A 453 -0.62 -28.65 -12.34
CA VAL A 453 -1.80 -28.40 -13.19
C VAL A 453 -2.48 -27.11 -12.79
N SER A 454 -2.69 -26.87 -11.49
CA SER A 454 -3.33 -25.64 -10.99
C SER A 454 -2.57 -24.38 -11.38
N LEU A 455 -1.22 -24.41 -11.37
CA LEU A 455 -0.39 -23.30 -11.83
C LEU A 455 -0.54 -23.07 -13.34
N ILE A 456 -0.54 -24.14 -14.14
CA ILE A 456 -0.70 -24.04 -15.60
C ILE A 456 -2.09 -23.50 -15.94
N THR A 457 -3.15 -23.99 -15.31
CA THR A 457 -4.52 -23.51 -15.58
C THR A 457 -4.72 -22.08 -15.12
N GLN A 458 -4.12 -21.67 -14.00
CA GLN A 458 -4.15 -20.27 -13.57
C GLN A 458 -3.49 -19.35 -14.59
N GLU A 459 -2.35 -19.75 -15.18
CA GLU A 459 -1.69 -18.97 -16.24
C GLU A 459 -2.57 -18.88 -17.50
N GLN A 460 -3.18 -20.01 -17.92
CA GLN A 460 -4.11 -20.06 -19.06
C GLN A 460 -5.32 -19.14 -18.88
N LEU A 461 -5.85 -19.05 -17.65
CA LEU A 461 -7.07 -18.31 -17.32
C LEU A 461 -6.81 -16.85 -16.94
N SER A 462 -5.55 -16.46 -16.73
CA SER A 462 -5.20 -15.08 -16.32
C SER A 462 -5.55 -14.00 -17.34
N ALA A 463 -5.83 -14.38 -18.59
CA ALA A 463 -6.23 -13.48 -19.68
C ALA A 463 -7.74 -13.48 -19.96
N VAL A 464 -8.52 -14.27 -19.21
CA VAL A 464 -9.98 -14.39 -19.35
C VAL A 464 -10.63 -13.21 -18.62
N GLU A 465 -11.57 -12.51 -19.26
CA GLU A 465 -12.30 -11.39 -18.64
C GLU A 465 -13.14 -11.87 -17.45
N GLU A 466 -13.41 -11.00 -16.47
CA GLU A 466 -14.13 -11.36 -15.22
C GLU A 466 -15.52 -11.97 -15.43
N ASP A 467 -16.10 -11.82 -16.63
CA ASP A 467 -17.43 -12.28 -17.00
C ASP A 467 -17.47 -13.59 -17.82
N GLU A 468 -16.31 -14.15 -18.20
CA GLU A 468 -16.20 -15.38 -18.99
C GLU A 468 -16.06 -16.65 -18.13
N ASP A 469 -16.54 -17.75 -18.68
CA ASP A 469 -16.52 -19.07 -18.05
C ASP A 469 -15.09 -19.60 -17.85
N LEU A 470 -14.71 -19.88 -16.61
CA LEU A 470 -13.38 -20.40 -16.27
C LEU A 470 -13.21 -21.85 -16.75
N ILE A 471 -12.71 -22.04 -17.97
CA ILE A 471 -12.50 -23.34 -18.62
C ILE A 471 -11.10 -23.41 -19.22
N VAL A 472 -10.46 -24.56 -19.12
CA VAL A 472 -9.18 -24.77 -19.82
C VAL A 472 -9.35 -24.66 -21.35
N PRO A 473 -8.40 -24.05 -22.08
CA PRO A 473 -8.54 -23.84 -23.51
C PRO A 473 -8.71 -25.16 -24.29
N ALA A 474 -9.56 -25.13 -25.32
CA ALA A 474 -9.79 -26.28 -26.19
C ALA A 474 -8.48 -26.83 -26.78
N ASN A 475 -8.37 -28.15 -26.88
CA ASN A 475 -7.20 -28.88 -27.39
C ASN A 475 -5.89 -28.73 -26.60
N SER A 476 -5.87 -27.99 -25.49
CA SER A 476 -4.66 -27.87 -24.65
C SER A 476 -4.44 -29.07 -23.72
N TRP A 477 -5.47 -29.88 -23.52
CA TRP A 477 -5.49 -31.01 -22.61
C TRP A 477 -6.18 -32.21 -23.24
N ASP A 478 -5.77 -33.42 -22.87
CA ASP A 478 -6.46 -34.65 -23.23
C ASP A 478 -7.78 -34.76 -22.44
N SER A 479 -8.87 -35.11 -23.11
CA SER A 479 -10.20 -35.15 -22.49
C SER A 479 -10.29 -36.17 -21.34
N ARG A 480 -9.40 -37.17 -21.30
CA ARG A 480 -9.38 -38.18 -20.24
C ARG A 480 -8.99 -37.62 -18.87
N TRP A 481 -8.34 -36.46 -18.81
CA TRP A 481 -7.90 -35.83 -17.55
C TRP A 481 -9.05 -35.60 -16.56
N VAL A 482 -10.25 -35.28 -17.04
CA VAL A 482 -11.42 -35.01 -16.18
C VAL A 482 -11.76 -36.20 -15.28
N HIS A 483 -11.63 -37.44 -15.80
CA HIS A 483 -11.91 -38.66 -15.03
C HIS A 483 -10.87 -38.90 -13.94
N THR A 484 -9.60 -38.56 -14.22
CA THR A 484 -8.53 -38.63 -13.23
C THR A 484 -8.76 -37.63 -12.10
N TRP A 485 -9.25 -36.41 -12.40
CA TRP A 485 -9.59 -35.42 -11.39
C TRP A 485 -10.79 -35.82 -10.53
N VAL A 486 -11.79 -36.49 -11.12
CA VAL A 486 -12.90 -37.11 -10.38
C VAL A 486 -12.38 -38.16 -9.41
N GLN A 487 -11.48 -39.05 -9.85
CA GLN A 487 -10.88 -40.07 -8.99
C GLN A 487 -10.01 -39.46 -7.87
N ALA A 488 -9.35 -38.33 -8.15
CA ALA A 488 -8.52 -37.60 -7.19
C ALA A 488 -9.32 -36.70 -6.22
N ASP A 489 -10.65 -36.66 -6.35
CA ASP A 489 -11.54 -35.75 -5.62
C ASP A 489 -11.16 -34.25 -5.71
N SER A 490 -10.61 -33.83 -6.85
CA SER A 490 -10.19 -32.44 -7.08
C SER A 490 -11.31 -31.65 -7.76
N LEU A 491 -12.25 -31.15 -6.95
CA LEU A 491 -13.44 -30.43 -7.44
C LEU A 491 -13.07 -29.28 -8.38
N GLU A 492 -12.10 -28.46 -8.00
CA GLU A 492 -11.64 -27.31 -8.79
C GLU A 492 -11.20 -27.71 -10.21
N LEU A 493 -10.35 -28.74 -10.32
CA LEU A 493 -9.88 -29.21 -11.62
C LEU A 493 -10.98 -29.91 -12.42
N VAL A 494 -11.90 -30.63 -11.76
CA VAL A 494 -13.07 -31.19 -12.45
C VAL A 494 -13.89 -30.08 -13.09
N LEU A 495 -14.18 -29.00 -12.36
CA LEU A 495 -14.95 -27.87 -12.87
C LEU A 495 -14.26 -27.18 -14.06
N LEU A 496 -12.94 -27.01 -14.02
CA LEU A 496 -12.17 -26.38 -15.12
C LEU A 496 -12.07 -27.24 -16.38
N PHE A 497 -12.02 -28.58 -16.25
CA PHE A 497 -11.81 -29.51 -17.37
C PHE A 497 -13.12 -30.05 -17.98
N THR A 498 -14.26 -29.79 -17.34
CA THR A 498 -15.56 -30.30 -17.80
C THR A 498 -16.12 -29.41 -18.92
N GLN A 499 -16.02 -29.87 -20.17
CA GLN A 499 -16.51 -29.15 -21.35
C GLN A 499 -17.77 -29.76 -21.97
N THR A 500 -17.93 -31.08 -21.86
CA THR A 500 -19.06 -31.83 -22.43
C THR A 500 -19.75 -32.65 -21.36
N GLU A 501 -20.99 -33.04 -21.61
CA GLU A 501 -21.73 -33.93 -20.71
C GLU A 501 -21.05 -35.31 -20.64
N ASP A 502 -20.72 -35.74 -19.42
CA ASP A 502 -20.19 -37.06 -19.13
C ASP A 502 -20.85 -37.63 -17.87
N ALA A 503 -21.36 -38.86 -17.95
CA ALA A 503 -22.15 -39.48 -16.89
C ALA A 503 -21.39 -39.65 -15.56
N GLN A 504 -20.08 -39.91 -15.61
CA GLN A 504 -19.27 -40.06 -14.41
C GLN A 504 -19.04 -38.70 -13.74
N VAL A 505 -18.75 -37.67 -14.55
CA VAL A 505 -18.53 -36.31 -14.07
C VAL A 505 -19.82 -35.71 -13.50
N THR A 506 -20.96 -35.87 -14.18
CA THR A 506 -22.25 -35.37 -13.65
C THR A 506 -22.65 -36.07 -12.36
N THR A 507 -22.42 -37.38 -12.24
CA THR A 507 -22.63 -38.12 -10.98
C THR A 507 -21.75 -37.57 -9.86
N TYR A 508 -20.48 -37.29 -10.15
CA TYR A 508 -19.56 -36.68 -9.18
C TYR A 508 -20.03 -35.28 -8.74
N LEU A 509 -20.31 -34.38 -9.70
CA LEU A 509 -20.73 -33.01 -9.42
C LEU A 509 -22.05 -32.95 -8.63
N THR A 510 -23.04 -33.76 -9.01
CA THR A 510 -24.32 -33.85 -8.29
C THR A 510 -24.16 -34.44 -6.89
N SER A 511 -23.23 -35.39 -6.68
CA SER A 511 -22.95 -35.91 -5.33
C SER A 511 -22.39 -34.84 -4.37
N LYS A 512 -21.73 -33.80 -4.89
CA LYS A 512 -21.21 -32.67 -4.10
C LYS A 512 -22.29 -31.66 -3.74
N LEU A 513 -23.43 -31.66 -4.44
CA LEU A 513 -24.62 -30.87 -4.11
C LEU A 513 -25.42 -31.53 -2.97
N THR A 514 -24.88 -31.48 -1.75
CA THR A 514 -25.56 -32.05 -0.58
C THR A 514 -26.83 -31.26 -0.21
N LYS A 515 -27.78 -31.90 0.50
CA LYS A 515 -29.02 -31.25 0.98
C LYS A 515 -28.81 -30.01 1.86
N ASN A 516 -27.59 -29.78 2.35
CA ASN A 516 -27.22 -28.63 3.19
C ASN A 516 -26.39 -27.56 2.44
N ALA A 517 -26.18 -27.73 1.13
CA ALA A 517 -25.46 -26.78 0.30
C ALA A 517 -26.09 -25.38 0.36
N ARG A 518 -25.25 -24.35 0.37
CA ARG A 518 -25.68 -22.95 0.39
C ARG A 518 -25.49 -22.36 -1.00
N LEU A 519 -26.51 -21.69 -1.54
CA LEU A 519 -26.44 -21.04 -2.86
C LEU A 519 -25.40 -19.93 -2.96
N HIS A 520 -24.97 -19.34 -1.84
CA HIS A 520 -23.90 -18.34 -1.80
C HIS A 520 -22.50 -18.94 -1.64
N ASP A 521 -22.38 -20.26 -1.50
CA ASP A 521 -21.08 -20.90 -1.51
C ASP A 521 -20.54 -20.88 -2.95
N SER A 522 -19.37 -20.25 -3.12
CA SER A 522 -18.70 -20.15 -4.42
C SER A 522 -18.51 -21.50 -5.10
N SER A 523 -18.29 -22.58 -4.33
CA SER A 523 -18.10 -23.92 -4.88
C SER A 523 -19.40 -24.46 -5.48
N ILE A 524 -20.54 -24.19 -4.83
CA ILE A 524 -21.86 -24.65 -5.26
C ILE A 524 -22.30 -23.90 -6.52
N GLN A 525 -22.11 -22.58 -6.57
CA GLN A 525 -22.41 -21.80 -7.77
C GLN A 525 -21.58 -22.28 -8.96
N ARG A 526 -20.28 -22.54 -8.77
CA ARG A 526 -19.42 -23.03 -9.85
C ARG A 526 -19.80 -24.44 -10.31
N ILE A 527 -20.25 -25.32 -9.42
CA ILE A 527 -20.85 -26.60 -9.82
C ILE A 527 -22.07 -26.38 -10.71
N LEU A 528 -22.99 -25.50 -10.30
CA LEU A 528 -24.19 -25.21 -11.09
C LEU A 528 -23.84 -24.60 -12.44
N ILE A 529 -22.93 -23.62 -12.51
CA ILE A 529 -22.42 -23.04 -13.75
C ILE A 529 -21.91 -24.14 -14.68
N THR A 530 -21.06 -25.05 -14.19
CA THR A 530 -20.56 -26.16 -14.98
C THR A 530 -21.67 -27.10 -15.48
N LEU A 531 -22.68 -27.41 -14.64
CA LEU A 531 -23.82 -28.26 -15.04
C LEU A 531 -24.69 -27.60 -16.13
N PHE A 532 -24.90 -26.28 -16.04
CA PHE A 532 -25.60 -25.51 -17.07
C PHE A 532 -24.80 -25.46 -18.37
N ARG A 533 -23.49 -25.21 -18.28
CA ARG A 533 -22.58 -25.21 -19.43
C ARG A 533 -22.64 -26.50 -20.23
N ILE A 534 -22.56 -27.66 -19.56
CA ILE A 534 -22.61 -28.96 -20.23
C ILE A 534 -24.03 -29.38 -20.62
N ARG A 535 -25.03 -28.52 -20.40
CA ARG A 535 -26.45 -28.77 -20.71
C ARG A 535 -27.02 -30.00 -20.00
N TYR A 536 -26.59 -30.25 -18.77
CA TYR A 536 -27.13 -31.35 -17.97
C TYR A 536 -28.62 -31.14 -17.71
N THR A 537 -29.45 -32.10 -18.11
CA THR A 537 -30.91 -31.96 -18.18
C THR A 537 -31.56 -31.59 -16.83
N ASP A 538 -31.00 -32.09 -15.73
CA ASP A 538 -31.53 -31.87 -14.39
C ASP A 538 -30.94 -30.64 -13.70
N ALA A 539 -30.02 -29.89 -14.34
CA ALA A 539 -29.39 -28.71 -13.74
C ALA A 539 -30.41 -27.64 -13.30
N PRO A 540 -31.44 -27.28 -14.09
CA PRO A 540 -32.48 -26.35 -13.64
C PRO A 540 -33.27 -26.88 -12.44
N GLN A 541 -33.55 -28.18 -12.40
CA GLN A 541 -34.25 -28.80 -11.29
C GLN A 541 -33.44 -28.71 -9.98
N LEU A 542 -32.12 -28.94 -10.06
CA LEU A 542 -31.19 -28.87 -8.92
C LEU A 542 -31.06 -27.45 -8.38
N LEU A 543 -30.94 -26.45 -9.26
CA LEU A 543 -30.93 -25.02 -8.86
C LEU A 543 -32.18 -24.68 -8.05
N PHE A 544 -33.36 -25.04 -8.55
CA PHE A 544 -34.63 -24.72 -7.89
C PHE A 544 -34.81 -25.48 -6.56
N GLN A 545 -34.33 -26.72 -6.45
CA GLN A 545 -34.33 -27.44 -5.17
C GLN A 545 -33.50 -26.72 -4.11
N LEU A 546 -32.35 -26.16 -4.48
CA LEU A 546 -31.50 -25.39 -3.56
C LEU A 546 -32.15 -24.06 -3.16
N MET A 547 -32.83 -23.38 -4.09
CA MET A 547 -33.56 -22.14 -3.83
C MET A 547 -34.76 -22.36 -2.90
N GLU A 548 -35.46 -23.48 -3.04
CA GLU A 548 -36.63 -23.82 -2.21
C GLU A 548 -36.25 -24.32 -0.81
N ALA A 549 -35.09 -24.95 -0.67
CA ALA A 549 -34.69 -25.58 0.58
C ALA A 549 -34.35 -24.56 1.69
N ARG A 550 -33.86 -23.35 1.34
CA ARG A 550 -33.42 -22.35 2.32
C ARG A 550 -33.57 -20.92 1.81
N SER A 551 -33.80 -20.00 2.75
CA SER A 551 -33.79 -18.56 2.46
C SER A 551 -32.40 -18.06 2.10
N PHE A 552 -32.32 -17.29 1.02
CA PHE A 552 -31.15 -16.51 0.60
C PHE A 552 -31.51 -15.02 0.67
N TYR A 553 -30.57 -14.18 1.06
CA TYR A 553 -30.81 -12.75 1.37
C TYR A 553 -30.29 -11.79 0.30
N TYR A 554 -29.39 -12.27 -0.57
CA TYR A 554 -28.75 -11.48 -1.62
C TYR A 554 -28.84 -12.26 -2.94
N MET A 555 -28.71 -11.60 -4.08
CA MET A 555 -28.51 -12.25 -5.37
C MET A 555 -27.30 -11.61 -6.06
N ASP A 556 -26.22 -12.37 -6.13
CA ASP A 556 -25.01 -11.96 -6.83
C ASP A 556 -25.19 -12.11 -8.36
N ALA A 557 -24.23 -11.56 -9.12
CA ALA A 557 -24.28 -11.63 -10.59
C ALA A 557 -24.33 -13.08 -11.13
N PRO A 558 -23.53 -14.04 -10.62
CA PRO A 558 -23.56 -15.43 -11.10
C PRO A 558 -24.93 -16.10 -10.89
N LEU A 559 -25.53 -15.95 -9.70
CA LEU A 559 -26.85 -16.53 -9.43
C LEU A 559 -27.93 -15.95 -10.35
N ARG A 560 -27.87 -14.66 -10.66
CA ARG A 560 -28.81 -14.02 -11.61
C ARG A 560 -28.66 -14.56 -13.03
N LYS A 561 -27.43 -14.75 -13.50
CA LYS A 561 -27.16 -15.37 -14.81
C LYS A 561 -27.72 -16.80 -14.86
N LEU A 562 -27.52 -17.60 -13.82
CA LEU A 562 -28.05 -18.97 -13.72
C LEU A 562 -29.59 -19.03 -13.71
N ILE A 563 -30.25 -18.11 -13.00
CA ILE A 563 -31.72 -18.05 -13.00
C ILE A 563 -32.23 -17.64 -14.38
N ALA A 564 -31.57 -16.68 -15.03
CA ALA A 564 -31.97 -16.22 -16.36
C ALA A 564 -31.80 -17.30 -17.45
N SER A 565 -30.90 -18.26 -17.26
CA SER A 565 -30.62 -19.33 -18.23
C SER A 565 -31.53 -20.56 -18.11
N VAL A 566 -32.49 -20.59 -17.18
CA VAL A 566 -33.41 -21.74 -17.06
C VAL A 566 -34.52 -21.74 -18.13
N PRO A 567 -35.05 -22.92 -18.51
CA PRO A 567 -36.16 -23.00 -19.45
C PRO A 567 -37.42 -22.29 -18.95
N ARG A 568 -38.23 -21.75 -19.87
CA ARG A 568 -39.47 -21.01 -19.55
C ARG A 568 -40.48 -21.80 -18.73
N SER A 569 -40.44 -23.13 -18.79
CA SER A 569 -41.28 -24.01 -17.97
C SER A 569 -41.09 -23.81 -16.46
N TYR A 570 -39.96 -23.22 -16.03
CA TYR A 570 -39.65 -22.94 -14.63
C TYR A 570 -40.15 -21.57 -14.13
N ILE A 571 -40.67 -20.69 -15.01
CA ILE A 571 -41.15 -19.34 -14.64
C ILE A 571 -42.26 -19.37 -13.57
N PRO A 572 -43.29 -20.24 -13.64
CA PRO A 572 -44.30 -20.33 -12.59
C PRO A 572 -43.70 -20.70 -11.23
N ARG A 573 -42.66 -21.56 -11.23
CA ARG A 573 -41.96 -21.98 -10.02
C ARG A 573 -41.10 -20.84 -9.46
N LEU A 574 -40.50 -20.02 -10.31
CA LEU A 574 -39.73 -18.84 -9.91
C LEU A 574 -40.62 -17.81 -9.21
N ARG A 575 -41.82 -17.57 -9.75
CA ARG A 575 -42.83 -16.69 -9.12
C ARG A 575 -43.28 -17.22 -7.76
N ALA A 576 -43.48 -18.53 -7.62
CA ALA A 576 -43.83 -19.15 -6.35
C ALA A 576 -42.70 -19.04 -5.28
N ILE A 577 -41.44 -19.01 -5.71
CA ILE A 577 -40.29 -18.72 -4.82
C ILE A 577 -40.30 -17.25 -4.41
N ALA A 578 -40.53 -16.32 -5.35
CA ALA A 578 -40.60 -14.88 -5.05
C ALA A 578 -41.62 -14.55 -3.94
N GLU A 579 -42.80 -15.18 -3.96
CA GLU A 579 -43.83 -15.03 -2.93
C GLU A 579 -43.37 -15.48 -1.54
N LYS A 580 -42.48 -16.48 -1.46
CA LYS A 580 -41.96 -17.03 -0.20
C LYS A 580 -40.72 -16.29 0.33
N HIS A 581 -40.10 -15.45 -0.49
CA HIS A 581 -38.84 -14.75 -0.17
C HIS A 581 -38.99 -13.23 -0.32
N PRO A 582 -39.59 -12.54 0.68
CA PRO A 582 -39.95 -11.13 0.57
C PRO A 582 -38.76 -10.19 0.33
N TYR A 583 -37.55 -10.57 0.75
CA TYR A 583 -36.34 -9.77 0.54
C TYR A 583 -35.88 -9.73 -0.93
N ASN A 584 -36.14 -10.77 -1.72
CA ASN A 584 -35.73 -10.86 -3.13
C ASN A 584 -36.93 -10.89 -4.10
N ALA A 585 -38.15 -10.73 -3.60
CA ALA A 585 -39.38 -10.88 -4.37
C ALA A 585 -39.38 -9.99 -5.62
N ASN A 586 -39.06 -8.70 -5.47
CA ASN A 586 -39.04 -7.75 -6.59
C ASN A 586 -38.02 -8.13 -7.67
N GLU A 587 -36.84 -8.60 -7.28
CA GLU A 587 -35.76 -8.93 -8.21
C GLU A 587 -36.03 -10.27 -8.91
N LEU A 588 -36.58 -11.27 -8.21
CA LEU A 588 -37.03 -12.55 -8.81
C LEU A 588 -38.21 -12.37 -9.77
N THR A 589 -39.17 -11.50 -9.42
CA THR A 589 -40.30 -11.17 -10.32
C THR A 589 -39.79 -10.42 -11.55
N ALA A 590 -38.88 -9.46 -11.40
CA ALA A 590 -38.28 -8.76 -12.53
C ALA A 590 -37.52 -9.71 -13.49
N LEU A 591 -36.79 -10.70 -12.95
CA LEU A 591 -36.15 -11.75 -13.75
C LEU A 591 -37.18 -12.62 -14.48
N ALA A 592 -38.24 -13.05 -13.80
CA ALA A 592 -39.32 -13.83 -14.42
C ALA A 592 -39.97 -13.07 -15.58
N ASP A 593 -40.27 -11.78 -15.40
CA ASP A 593 -40.88 -10.93 -16.43
C ASP A 593 -39.92 -10.71 -17.61
N ALA A 594 -38.62 -10.53 -17.35
CA ALA A 594 -37.60 -10.43 -18.40
C ALA A 594 -37.48 -11.73 -19.22
N MET A 595 -37.56 -12.90 -18.57
CA MET A 595 -37.54 -14.20 -19.24
C MET A 595 -38.79 -14.46 -20.10
N GLU A 596 -39.97 -13.97 -19.67
CA GLU A 596 -41.22 -14.03 -20.46
C GLU A 596 -41.16 -13.11 -21.69
N ALA A 597 -40.54 -11.94 -21.56
CA ALA A 597 -40.45 -10.92 -22.60
C ALA A 597 -39.36 -11.19 -23.67
N ALA A 598 -38.40 -12.07 -23.39
CA ALA A 598 -37.34 -12.43 -24.34
C ALA A 598 -37.92 -13.13 -25.59
N PRO A 599 -37.33 -12.98 -26.80
CA PRO A 599 -37.72 -13.73 -28.00
C PRO A 599 -37.46 -15.24 -27.84
N ALA A 600 -38.32 -16.09 -28.44
CA ALA A 600 -38.23 -17.55 -28.30
C ALA A 600 -36.93 -18.16 -28.84
N GLU A 601 -36.27 -17.51 -29.81
CA GLU A 601 -35.04 -18.00 -30.46
C GLU A 601 -33.75 -17.70 -29.67
N ILE A 602 -33.77 -16.81 -28.66
CA ILE A 602 -32.54 -16.40 -27.96
C ILE A 602 -32.17 -17.37 -26.81
N ILE A 603 -33.11 -18.19 -26.33
CA ILE A 603 -32.90 -19.00 -25.11
C ILE A 603 -32.39 -20.43 -25.43
N GLU A 604 -32.58 -20.92 -26.66
CA GLU A 604 -31.98 -22.21 -27.08
C GLU A 604 -30.49 -22.07 -27.46
N GLU A 605 -30.04 -20.87 -27.86
CA GLU A 605 -28.64 -20.56 -28.17
C GLU A 605 -27.86 -19.95 -26.98
N SER A 606 -28.50 -19.41 -25.95
CA SER A 606 -27.85 -18.79 -24.78
C SER A 606 -27.17 -19.77 -23.80
N GLY A 607 -26.95 -21.03 -24.23
CA GLY A 607 -26.17 -22.02 -23.49
C GLY A 607 -24.65 -21.87 -23.64
N THR A 608 -24.18 -20.80 -24.28
CA THR A 608 -22.80 -20.31 -24.22
C THR A 608 -22.81 -18.95 -23.55
N ALA A 609 -22.56 -18.95 -22.24
CA ALA A 609 -22.11 -17.79 -21.49
C ALA A 609 -20.71 -18.12 -20.96
#